data_AF-A0A352NVJ5-F1
#
_entry.id   AF-A0A352NVJ5-F1
#
_cell.length_a   1.000
_cell.length_b   1.000
_cell.length_c   1.000
_cell.angle_alpha   90.00
_cell.angle_beta   90.00
_cell.angle_gamma   90.00
#
_symmetry.space_group_name_H-M   'P 1'
#
loop_
_entity.id
_entity.type
_entity.pdbx_description
1 polymer ?
#
loop_
_entity_poly.entity_id
_entity_poly.type
_entity_poly.pdbx_seq_one_letter_code
_entity_poly.pdbx_strand_id
1 'polypeptide(L)'
;MYGEDFGMDITGISNGYISEMGVYPYPQIGEFDINEYSGWMYTIDEGAGWYFPNVGASAKALTKDTEMIWHFTMAYGADIGAPWAFPEEKLPEVKLPDNTGELLWPVDSYEVTLWFGSIDEQYPVENKGLNIQGEVNSNVFSVCDGIVSYTGYSPVYGNIIYVNYNYNGKPMQVRYGHLTDETSLNVGDRINKGDIIGRMAKDDERDKGIIEIVFCKSTDGKICKNTGENVEFVEPIDYIEKKPVYSDYLSEPFATMLDTTGLAISEVTPNIIWPWEDESDPDVRYREDLDLESNEGYLKKLLIEYGTDIGKKYTEKTLKNENVLEYMDQYKVAIVHMNSRSEFYGHLYRNGVIKNNRMVVDKE
;
A
#
# COMPACT_ATOMS: atom_id res chain seq x y z
N MET A 1 41.59 -18.30 21.82
CA MET A 1 40.14 -18.44 21.54
C MET A 1 39.97 -19.89 21.13
N TYR A 2 39.07 -20.68 21.73
CA TYR A 2 39.04 -22.14 21.52
C TYR A 2 39.15 -22.55 20.03
N GLY A 3 38.43 -21.88 19.11
CA GLY A 3 38.54 -22.15 17.66
C GLY A 3 39.94 -21.92 17.06
N GLU A 4 40.62 -20.83 17.42
CA GLU A 4 41.99 -20.54 16.96
C GLU A 4 43.01 -21.54 17.54
N ASP A 5 42.83 -21.90 18.81
CA ASP A 5 43.72 -22.82 19.53
C ASP A 5 43.65 -24.25 18.97
N PHE A 6 42.57 -24.59 18.26
CA PHE A 6 42.35 -25.90 17.62
C PHE A 6 42.34 -25.86 16.08
N GLY A 7 42.69 -24.74 15.46
CA GLY A 7 42.78 -24.62 13.99
C GLY A 7 41.43 -24.81 13.28
N MET A 8 40.34 -24.41 13.92
CA MET A 8 39.01 -24.44 13.33
C MET A 8 38.88 -23.36 12.25
N ASP A 9 38.30 -23.73 11.11
CA ASP A 9 37.84 -22.82 10.09
C ASP A 9 36.40 -22.40 10.42
N ILE A 10 36.18 -21.11 10.70
CA ILE A 10 34.91 -20.56 11.16
C ILE A 10 34.49 -19.44 10.20
N THR A 11 33.45 -19.69 9.42
CA THR A 11 32.96 -18.76 8.40
C THR A 11 32.11 -17.66 9.05
N GLY A 12 32.44 -16.40 8.73
CA GLY A 12 31.68 -15.23 9.18
C GLY A 12 32.19 -14.53 10.44
N ILE A 13 33.13 -15.14 11.18
CA ILE A 13 33.52 -14.68 12.52
C ILE A 13 34.05 -13.23 12.54
N SER A 14 34.79 -12.81 11.50
CA SER A 14 35.29 -11.43 11.36
C SER A 14 34.19 -10.39 11.17
N ASN A 15 32.99 -10.83 10.76
CA ASN A 15 31.82 -10.00 10.51
C ASN A 15 30.80 -10.08 11.67
N GLY A 16 31.16 -10.73 12.79
CA GLY A 16 30.32 -10.79 14.00
C GLY A 16 29.20 -11.83 13.98
N TYR A 17 29.29 -12.85 13.12
CA TYR A 17 28.37 -13.99 13.07
C TYR A 17 29.14 -15.30 12.84
N ILE A 18 28.47 -16.46 12.97
CA ILE A 18 29.04 -17.76 12.58
C ILE A 18 28.02 -18.46 11.69
N SER A 19 28.36 -18.73 10.44
CA SER A 19 27.47 -19.44 9.51
C SER A 19 27.83 -20.92 9.36
N GLU A 20 29.12 -21.25 9.39
CA GLU A 20 29.65 -22.60 9.23
C GLU A 20 30.90 -22.79 10.07
N MET A 21 31.17 -24.01 10.53
CA MET A 21 32.38 -24.36 11.29
C MET A 21 32.94 -25.71 10.87
N GLY A 22 34.26 -25.85 10.84
CA GLY A 22 34.89 -27.13 10.56
C GLY A 22 36.38 -27.14 10.81
N VAL A 23 37.04 -28.22 10.40
CA VAL A 23 38.50 -28.35 10.43
C VAL A 23 38.93 -28.94 9.11
N TYR A 24 39.86 -28.28 8.42
CA TYR A 24 40.42 -28.79 7.17
C TYR A 24 41.04 -30.20 7.36
N PRO A 25 40.84 -31.16 6.43
CA PRO A 25 40.18 -31.06 5.13
C PRO A 25 38.70 -31.49 5.11
N TYR A 26 38.04 -31.54 6.26
CA TYR A 26 36.65 -31.99 6.35
C TYR A 26 35.67 -30.87 5.96
N PRO A 27 34.51 -31.21 5.38
CA PRO A 27 33.43 -30.24 5.15
C PRO A 27 33.05 -29.53 6.45
N GLN A 28 32.78 -28.23 6.36
CA GLN A 28 32.20 -27.49 7.46
C GLN A 28 30.74 -27.94 7.68
N ILE A 29 30.27 -27.80 8.91
CA ILE A 29 28.88 -28.00 9.30
C ILE A 29 28.16 -26.66 9.37
N GLY A 30 26.91 -26.63 8.92
CA GLY A 30 26.05 -25.45 8.81
C GLY A 30 24.59 -25.75 9.18
N GLU A 31 23.75 -24.71 9.21
CA GLU A 31 22.36 -24.86 9.68
C GLU A 31 21.53 -25.73 8.71
N PHE A 32 20.75 -26.67 9.25
CA PHE A 32 19.82 -27.54 8.48
C PHE A 32 20.47 -28.48 7.45
N ASP A 33 21.68 -28.97 7.71
CA ASP A 33 22.46 -29.85 6.81
C ASP A 33 21.80 -31.20 6.40
N ILE A 34 20.62 -31.55 6.91
CA ILE A 34 19.89 -32.79 6.53
C ILE A 34 18.60 -32.49 5.78
N ASN A 35 17.75 -31.63 6.34
CA ASN A 35 16.50 -31.16 5.73
C ASN A 35 16.03 -29.87 6.44
N GLU A 36 14.92 -29.30 5.98
CA GLU A 36 14.35 -28.05 6.50
C GLU A 36 13.90 -28.09 7.99
N TYR A 37 13.94 -29.26 8.63
CA TYR A 37 13.52 -29.48 10.03
C TYR A 37 14.63 -30.05 10.92
N SER A 38 15.71 -30.58 10.36
CA SER A 38 16.68 -31.43 11.06
C SER A 38 18.09 -31.19 10.52
N GLY A 39 19.08 -31.28 11.40
CA GLY A 39 20.47 -30.99 11.07
C GLY A 39 21.16 -30.26 12.21
N TRP A 40 22.26 -29.58 11.91
CA TRP A 40 22.88 -28.70 12.89
C TRP A 40 22.03 -27.45 13.07
N MET A 41 21.85 -27.05 14.31
CA MET A 41 21.19 -25.82 14.74
C MET A 41 21.97 -25.23 15.91
N TYR A 42 21.68 -23.99 16.28
CA TYR A 42 22.42 -23.33 17.34
C TYR A 42 21.48 -22.74 18.39
N THR A 43 21.89 -22.86 19.65
CA THR A 43 21.29 -22.08 20.75
C THR A 43 22.27 -21.02 21.18
N ILE A 44 21.75 -19.92 21.69
CA ILE A 44 22.58 -18.88 22.32
C ILE A 44 22.08 -18.57 23.72
N ASP A 45 23.00 -18.06 24.54
CA ASP A 45 22.71 -17.43 25.82
C ASP A 45 23.38 -16.05 25.82
N GLU A 46 22.60 -15.04 26.18
CA GLU A 46 23.04 -13.64 26.27
C GLU A 46 22.72 -13.08 27.67
N GLY A 47 22.69 -13.95 28.69
CA GLY A 47 22.44 -13.61 30.09
C GLY A 47 21.01 -13.93 30.58
N ALA A 48 20.20 -14.61 29.75
CA ALA A 48 18.80 -14.95 30.04
C ALA A 48 18.52 -16.46 29.99
N GLY A 49 19.54 -17.28 29.71
CA GLY A 49 19.43 -18.71 29.50
C GLY A 49 19.39 -19.09 28.01
N TRP A 50 19.59 -20.37 27.75
CA TRP A 50 19.68 -20.93 26.39
C TRP A 50 18.36 -20.87 25.62
N TYR A 51 18.40 -20.41 24.37
CA TYR A 51 17.26 -20.41 23.46
C TYR A 51 17.67 -20.61 21.99
N PHE A 52 16.72 -21.04 21.15
CA PHE A 52 16.88 -21.07 19.68
C PHE A 52 16.52 -19.71 19.08
N PRO A 53 17.46 -18.98 18.46
CA PRO A 53 17.14 -17.72 17.78
C PRO A 53 16.20 -17.96 16.60
N ASN A 54 15.27 -17.03 16.37
CA ASN A 54 14.39 -17.08 15.21
C ASN A 54 15.01 -16.40 13.97
N VAL A 55 16.31 -16.62 13.79
CA VAL A 55 17.12 -16.10 12.67
C VAL A 55 18.21 -17.12 12.34
N GLY A 56 18.60 -17.20 11.08
CA GLY A 56 19.71 -18.07 10.69
C GLY A 56 21.03 -17.64 11.33
N ALA A 57 21.96 -18.58 11.51
CA ALA A 57 23.22 -18.32 12.22
C ALA A 57 24.07 -17.21 11.57
N SER A 58 23.98 -17.06 10.24
CA SER A 58 24.62 -15.97 9.49
C SER A 58 24.03 -14.58 9.73
N ALA A 59 22.78 -14.52 10.19
CA ALA A 59 22.05 -13.28 10.45
C ALA A 59 22.03 -12.90 11.95
N LYS A 60 22.49 -13.77 12.86
CA LYS A 60 22.61 -13.46 14.28
C LYS A 60 23.92 -12.72 14.55
N ALA A 61 23.80 -11.42 14.83
CA ALA A 61 24.91 -10.63 15.36
C ALA A 61 25.27 -11.09 16.78
N LEU A 62 26.54 -11.42 17.00
CA LEU A 62 27.07 -11.81 18.29
C LEU A 62 27.55 -10.58 19.07
N THR A 63 27.24 -10.55 20.36
CA THR A 63 27.77 -9.53 21.29
C THR A 63 28.91 -10.13 22.11
N LYS A 64 29.59 -9.31 22.92
CA LYS A 64 30.69 -9.76 23.78
C LYS A 64 30.25 -10.84 24.79
N ASP A 65 28.98 -10.82 25.18
CA ASP A 65 28.45 -11.69 26.24
C ASP A 65 27.61 -12.84 25.65
N THR A 66 27.60 -13.01 24.33
CA THR A 66 26.88 -14.10 23.65
C THR A 66 27.68 -15.40 23.74
N GLU A 67 27.13 -16.41 24.43
CA GLU A 67 27.59 -17.79 24.33
C GLU A 67 26.75 -18.53 23.27
N MET A 68 27.37 -19.38 22.46
CA MET A 68 26.72 -20.14 21.39
C MET A 68 27.09 -21.62 21.47
N ILE A 69 26.09 -22.49 21.36
CA ILE A 69 26.28 -23.94 21.26
C ILE A 69 25.65 -24.43 19.97
N TRP A 70 26.41 -25.19 19.19
CA TRP A 70 25.92 -25.92 18.03
C TRP A 70 25.50 -27.31 18.44
N HIS A 71 24.28 -27.67 18.09
CA HIS A 71 23.66 -28.95 18.39
C HIS A 71 23.28 -29.64 17.10
N PHE A 72 23.40 -30.96 17.07
CA PHE A 72 22.76 -31.75 16.03
C PHE A 72 21.38 -32.18 16.53
N THR A 73 20.32 -31.80 15.82
CA THR A 73 18.95 -31.86 16.32
C THR A 73 17.99 -32.43 15.28
N MET A 74 16.83 -32.90 15.75
CA MET A 74 15.73 -33.33 14.89
C MET A 74 14.46 -32.54 15.20
N ALA A 75 13.62 -32.36 14.17
CA ALA A 75 12.30 -31.76 14.30
C ALA A 75 12.33 -30.42 15.06
N TYR A 76 13.10 -29.45 14.55
CA TYR A 76 13.23 -28.10 15.10
C TYR A 76 13.73 -28.09 16.57
N GLY A 77 14.72 -28.93 16.90
CA GLY A 77 15.35 -28.93 18.22
C GLY A 77 14.48 -29.46 19.37
N ALA A 78 13.39 -30.16 19.06
CA ALA A 78 12.46 -30.69 20.05
C ALA A 78 13.12 -31.67 21.04
N ASP A 79 14.24 -32.28 20.65
CA ASP A 79 15.04 -33.20 21.47
C ASP A 79 15.92 -32.49 22.51
N ILE A 80 16.19 -31.20 22.34
CA ILE A 80 17.11 -30.42 23.19
C ILE A 80 16.37 -29.62 24.27
N GLY A 81 15.06 -29.41 24.10
CA GLY A 81 14.20 -28.79 25.12
C GLY A 81 14.50 -27.32 25.39
N ALA A 82 15.28 -26.64 24.54
CA ALA A 82 15.46 -25.21 24.60
C ALA A 82 14.24 -24.48 23.98
N PRO A 83 13.77 -23.38 24.58
CA PRO A 83 12.67 -22.60 24.03
C PRO A 83 13.07 -21.91 22.72
N TRP A 84 12.10 -21.72 21.84
CA TRP A 84 12.24 -20.89 20.65
C TRP A 84 12.10 -19.40 21.03
N ALA A 85 12.95 -18.56 20.41
CA ALA A 85 13.12 -17.14 20.71
C ALA A 85 13.66 -16.83 22.12
N PHE A 86 14.18 -15.60 22.30
CA PHE A 86 14.79 -15.15 23.55
C PHE A 86 13.84 -15.41 24.74
N PRO A 87 14.27 -16.02 25.86
CA PRO A 87 13.40 -16.29 27.01
C PRO A 87 12.91 -14.95 27.53
N GLU A 88 11.61 -14.68 27.42
CA GLU A 88 10.96 -13.37 27.61
C GLU A 88 11.68 -12.41 28.58
N GLU A 89 12.68 -11.67 28.09
CA GLU A 89 12.69 -10.25 28.42
C GLU A 89 11.44 -9.70 27.77
N LYS A 90 10.59 -9.05 28.56
CA LYS A 90 9.63 -8.10 28.00
C LYS A 90 10.45 -7.14 27.14
N LEU A 91 10.47 -7.37 25.83
CA LEU A 91 10.98 -6.42 24.87
C LEU A 91 10.38 -5.07 25.26
N PRO A 92 11.18 -4.00 25.38
CA PRO A 92 10.63 -2.70 25.72
C PRO A 92 9.47 -2.44 24.77
N GLU A 93 8.30 -2.21 25.35
CA GLU A 93 7.07 -2.01 24.59
C GLU A 93 7.36 -0.96 23.52
N VAL A 94 7.22 -1.34 22.24
CA VAL A 94 7.54 -0.45 21.12
C VAL A 94 6.63 0.77 21.25
N LYS A 95 7.18 1.85 21.78
CA LYS A 95 6.44 3.08 22.00
C LYS A 95 6.28 3.78 20.65
N LEU A 96 5.12 3.56 20.05
CA LEU A 96 4.71 4.25 18.83
C LEU A 96 4.59 5.76 19.09
N PRO A 97 5.09 6.61 18.18
CA PRO A 97 4.82 8.05 18.22
C PRO A 97 3.32 8.32 18.23
N ASP A 98 2.86 9.23 19.10
CA ASP A 98 1.46 9.62 19.19
C ASP A 98 1.23 10.92 18.42
N ASN A 99 0.46 10.82 17.34
CA ASN A 99 0.10 11.90 16.48
C ASN A 99 -1.21 12.51 16.96
N THR A 100 -1.27 13.83 17.02
CA THR A 100 -2.46 14.60 17.41
C THR A 100 -2.76 15.67 16.37
N GLY A 101 -4.05 15.92 16.12
CA GLY A 101 -4.47 16.86 15.07
C GLY A 101 -4.37 16.26 13.68
N GLU A 102 -4.37 17.10 12.64
CA GLU A 102 -4.36 16.62 11.25
C GLU A 102 -3.01 16.01 10.86
N LEU A 103 -3.09 14.85 10.19
CA LEU A 103 -1.97 14.20 9.53
C LEU A 103 -1.65 14.88 8.20
N LEU A 104 -0.46 14.65 7.64
CA LEU A 104 -0.03 15.31 6.41
C LEU A 104 -0.66 14.64 5.19
N TRP A 105 -0.91 15.43 4.15
CA TRP A 105 -1.26 14.93 2.83
C TRP A 105 -0.04 14.22 2.16
N PRO A 106 -0.18 13.03 1.55
CA PRO A 106 0.97 12.16 1.27
C PRO A 106 1.76 12.50 -0.01
N VAL A 107 1.27 13.35 -0.90
CA VAL A 107 1.91 13.64 -2.20
C VAL A 107 1.69 15.09 -2.63
N ASP A 108 2.49 15.61 -3.56
CA ASP A 108 2.30 17.01 -4.03
C ASP A 108 1.00 17.22 -4.83
N SER A 109 0.46 16.16 -5.43
CA SER A 109 -0.76 16.21 -6.22
C SER A 109 -2.03 16.21 -5.36
N TYR A 110 -3.08 16.84 -5.86
CA TYR A 110 -4.43 16.85 -5.27
C TYR A 110 -5.47 16.16 -6.16
N GLU A 111 -5.01 15.41 -7.18
CA GLU A 111 -5.87 14.67 -8.12
C GLU A 111 -6.29 13.33 -7.51
N VAL A 112 -7.32 13.35 -6.66
CA VAL A 112 -7.93 12.12 -6.14
C VAL A 112 -8.71 11.44 -7.25
N THR A 113 -8.40 10.19 -7.50
CA THR A 113 -8.98 9.40 -8.58
C THR A 113 -9.92 8.32 -8.09
N LEU A 114 -9.77 7.79 -6.88
CA LEU A 114 -10.70 6.84 -6.27
C LEU A 114 -10.73 7.05 -4.75
N TRP A 115 -11.92 7.25 -4.20
CA TRP A 115 -12.12 7.47 -2.77
C TRP A 115 -12.34 6.16 -2.03
N PHE A 116 -12.13 6.16 -0.72
CA PHE A 116 -12.50 5.04 0.14
C PHE A 116 -13.99 4.75 0.00
N GLY A 117 -14.36 3.47 -0.02
CA GLY A 117 -15.75 3.06 -0.17
C GLY A 117 -16.32 3.21 -1.59
N SER A 118 -15.57 3.83 -2.52
CA SER A 118 -15.98 3.90 -3.93
C SER A 118 -15.66 2.59 -4.64
N ILE A 119 -16.49 2.22 -5.60
CA ILE A 119 -16.28 1.06 -6.46
C ILE A 119 -15.34 1.48 -7.59
N ASP A 120 -14.38 0.62 -7.94
CA ASP A 120 -13.50 0.81 -9.08
C ASP A 120 -14.22 0.43 -10.40
N GLU A 121 -14.10 1.29 -11.41
CA GLU A 121 -14.80 1.17 -12.70
C GLU A 121 -14.38 -0.06 -13.52
N GLN A 122 -13.14 -0.51 -13.36
CA GLN A 122 -12.57 -1.65 -14.06
C GLN A 122 -12.71 -2.93 -13.24
N TYR A 123 -12.62 -2.80 -11.92
CA TYR A 123 -12.71 -3.88 -10.94
C TYR A 123 -13.78 -3.51 -9.91
N PRO A 124 -14.98 -4.10 -9.95
CA PRO A 124 -16.14 -3.68 -9.15
C PRO A 124 -15.99 -4.11 -7.67
N VAL A 125 -14.96 -3.58 -7.03
CA VAL A 125 -14.59 -3.82 -5.66
C VAL A 125 -14.49 -2.47 -4.99
N GLU A 126 -15.02 -2.44 -3.78
CA GLU A 126 -14.97 -1.27 -2.93
C GLU A 126 -13.53 -0.99 -2.48
N ASN A 127 -13.00 0.17 -2.86
CA ASN A 127 -11.68 0.63 -2.48
C ASN A 127 -11.54 0.73 -0.95
N LYS A 128 -10.46 0.20 -0.38
CA LYS A 128 -10.17 0.29 1.06
C LYS A 128 -9.20 1.41 1.40
N GLY A 129 -8.76 2.18 0.41
CA GLY A 129 -7.86 3.31 0.57
C GLY A 129 -8.33 4.59 -0.14
N LEU A 130 -7.36 5.45 -0.41
CA LEU A 130 -7.48 6.66 -1.18
C LEU A 130 -6.43 6.64 -2.29
N ASN A 131 -6.88 6.76 -3.54
CA ASN A 131 -5.99 6.74 -4.70
C ASN A 131 -5.81 8.15 -5.23
N ILE A 132 -4.54 8.56 -5.40
CA ILE A 132 -4.16 9.89 -5.85
C ILE A 132 -3.23 9.73 -7.04
N GLN A 133 -3.53 10.40 -8.15
CA GLN A 133 -2.65 10.46 -9.31
C GLN A 133 -1.74 11.69 -9.24
N GLY A 134 -0.56 11.58 -9.81
CA GLY A 134 0.43 12.66 -9.84
C GLY A 134 1.45 12.46 -10.96
N GLU A 135 2.57 13.16 -10.88
CA GLU A 135 3.69 12.92 -11.78
C GLU A 135 4.38 11.59 -11.43
N VAL A 136 4.74 10.81 -12.44
CA VAL A 136 5.55 9.59 -12.24
C VAL A 136 6.86 9.96 -11.55
N ASN A 137 7.28 9.18 -10.56
CA ASN A 137 8.47 9.40 -9.73
C ASN A 137 8.41 10.62 -8.78
N SER A 138 7.26 11.27 -8.62
CA SER A 138 7.06 12.31 -7.61
C SER A 138 7.16 11.73 -6.19
N ASN A 139 7.53 12.58 -5.23
CA ASN A 139 7.80 12.14 -3.86
C ASN A 139 6.52 11.70 -3.15
N VAL A 140 6.64 10.65 -2.34
CA VAL A 140 5.63 10.21 -1.40
C VAL A 140 6.14 10.51 0.01
N PHE A 141 5.34 11.22 0.78
CA PHE A 141 5.66 11.70 2.12
C PHE A 141 4.93 10.87 3.18
N SER A 142 5.59 10.65 4.32
CA SER A 142 4.92 10.07 5.49
C SER A 142 3.84 11.03 6.01
N VAL A 143 2.61 10.53 6.15
CA VAL A 143 1.50 11.31 6.72
C VAL A 143 1.64 11.57 8.22
N CYS A 144 2.47 10.79 8.91
CA CYS A 144 2.60 10.79 10.36
C CYS A 144 4.03 10.56 10.85
N ASP A 145 4.27 10.88 12.12
CA ASP A 145 5.40 10.32 12.84
C ASP A 145 5.10 8.84 13.12
N GLY A 146 6.05 7.94 12.86
CA GLY A 146 5.76 6.52 12.94
C GLY A 146 6.99 5.62 12.98
N ILE A 147 6.73 4.32 13.00
CA ILE A 147 7.74 3.27 12.91
C ILE A 147 7.38 2.38 11.72
N VAL A 148 8.33 2.17 10.81
CA VAL A 148 8.16 1.27 9.67
C VAL A 148 7.94 -0.15 10.19
N SER A 149 6.79 -0.74 9.89
CA SER A 149 6.43 -2.09 10.33
C SER A 149 6.56 -3.13 9.23
N TYR A 150 6.63 -2.70 7.97
CA TYR A 150 6.85 -3.57 6.82
C TYR A 150 7.41 -2.77 5.64
N THR A 151 8.30 -3.39 4.88
CA THR A 151 8.69 -3.00 3.53
C THR A 151 8.75 -4.28 2.68
N GLY A 152 8.33 -4.21 1.42
CA GLY A 152 8.40 -5.36 0.53
C GLY A 152 7.64 -5.14 -0.77
N TYR A 153 7.43 -6.22 -1.50
CA TYR A 153 6.74 -6.23 -2.80
C TYR A 153 5.43 -7.00 -2.72
N SER A 154 4.39 -6.47 -3.36
CA SER A 154 3.12 -7.15 -3.64
C SER A 154 2.94 -7.26 -5.16
N PRO A 155 2.52 -8.42 -5.70
CA PRO A 155 2.20 -8.55 -7.12
C PRO A 155 1.09 -7.62 -7.59
N VAL A 156 0.17 -7.23 -6.70
CA VAL A 156 -0.95 -6.34 -7.01
C VAL A 156 -0.58 -4.88 -6.74
N TYR A 157 0.14 -4.61 -5.65
CA TYR A 157 0.40 -3.25 -5.20
C TYR A 157 1.82 -2.73 -5.45
N GLY A 158 2.66 -3.50 -6.14
CA GLY A 158 4.07 -3.16 -6.33
C GLY A 158 4.81 -3.06 -4.99
N ASN A 159 5.79 -2.15 -4.92
CA ASN A 159 6.50 -1.90 -3.67
C ASN A 159 5.59 -1.20 -2.66
N ILE A 160 5.58 -1.73 -1.44
CA ILE A 160 4.70 -1.32 -0.35
C ILE A 160 5.48 -1.02 0.93
N ILE A 161 4.99 -0.05 1.70
CA ILE A 161 5.51 0.30 3.03
C ILE A 161 4.35 0.42 4.00
N TYR A 162 4.48 -0.18 5.18
CA TYR A 162 3.54 0.01 6.28
C TYR A 162 4.21 0.74 7.44
N VAL A 163 3.47 1.64 8.07
CA VAL A 163 3.94 2.47 9.18
C VAL A 163 2.94 2.37 10.32
N ASN A 164 3.40 1.90 11.48
CA ASN A 164 2.63 1.88 12.71
C ASN A 164 2.84 3.16 13.50
N TYR A 165 1.76 3.72 14.03
CA TYR A 165 1.74 4.95 14.82
C TYR A 165 0.56 4.94 15.81
N ASN A 166 0.54 5.86 16.77
CA ASN A 166 -0.65 6.15 17.56
C ASN A 166 -1.33 7.42 17.03
N TYR A 167 -2.66 7.43 17.06
CA TYR A 167 -3.48 8.62 16.82
C TYR A 167 -4.40 8.87 18.01
N ASN A 168 -4.17 9.96 18.73
CA ASN A 168 -4.85 10.26 20.00
C ASN A 168 -4.83 9.06 20.97
N GLY A 169 -3.66 8.44 21.13
CA GLY A 169 -3.43 7.30 22.02
C GLY A 169 -3.99 5.96 21.53
N LYS A 170 -4.52 5.88 20.31
CA LYS A 170 -5.02 4.62 19.71
C LYS A 170 -4.06 4.10 18.64
N PRO A 171 -3.68 2.82 18.64
CA PRO A 171 -2.83 2.27 17.59
C PRO A 171 -3.50 2.28 16.22
N MET A 172 -2.75 2.74 15.23
CA MET A 172 -3.12 2.80 13.83
C MET A 172 -1.94 2.37 12.95
N GLN A 173 -2.26 2.03 11.71
CA GLN A 173 -1.30 1.77 10.65
C GLN A 173 -1.72 2.54 9.42
N VAL A 174 -0.74 3.02 8.68
CA VAL A 174 -0.93 3.56 7.33
C VAL A 174 -0.08 2.73 6.38
N ARG A 175 -0.65 2.40 5.24
CA ARG A 175 -0.02 1.58 4.20
C ARG A 175 0.07 2.39 2.93
N TYR A 176 1.21 2.31 2.26
CA TYR A 176 1.50 3.01 1.01
C TYR A 176 1.83 1.96 -0.04
N GLY A 177 1.08 1.92 -1.13
CA GLY A 177 1.34 1.05 -2.28
C GLY A 177 1.72 1.80 -3.53
N HIS A 178 2.16 1.07 -4.56
CA HIS A 178 2.59 1.60 -5.84
C HIS A 178 3.81 2.53 -5.75
N LEU A 179 4.85 2.08 -5.04
CA LEU A 179 6.13 2.78 -5.00
C LEU A 179 7.07 2.27 -6.11
N THR A 180 7.88 3.16 -6.71
CA THR A 180 8.75 2.85 -7.87
C THR A 180 9.75 1.73 -7.57
N ASP A 181 10.51 1.90 -6.49
CA ASP A 181 11.66 1.07 -6.12
C ASP A 181 11.54 0.61 -4.67
N GLU A 182 12.31 -0.40 -4.30
CA GLU A 182 12.51 -0.76 -2.90
C GLU A 182 13.06 0.45 -2.14
N THR A 183 12.39 0.78 -1.04
CA THR A 183 12.77 1.90 -0.18
C THR A 183 14.10 1.61 0.52
N SER A 184 14.87 2.65 0.82
CA SER A 184 16.04 2.55 1.70
C SER A 184 15.67 2.35 3.19
N LEU A 185 14.38 2.44 3.52
CA LEU A 185 13.86 2.24 4.87
C LEU A 185 13.81 0.76 5.24
N ASN A 186 14.13 0.48 6.51
CA ASN A 186 14.10 -0.86 7.10
C ASN A 186 12.99 -0.96 8.16
N VAL A 187 12.52 -2.18 8.41
CA VAL A 187 11.59 -2.44 9.53
C VAL A 187 12.24 -1.99 10.85
N GLY A 188 11.51 -1.20 11.62
CA GLY A 188 11.97 -0.60 12.88
C GLY A 188 12.48 0.84 12.74
N ASP A 189 12.67 1.35 11.52
CA ASP A 189 13.07 2.74 11.31
C ASP A 189 11.99 3.69 11.82
N ARG A 190 12.44 4.73 12.52
CA ARG A 190 11.59 5.86 12.90
C ARG A 190 11.56 6.86 11.76
N ILE A 191 10.36 7.26 11.36
CA ILE A 191 10.13 8.29 10.36
C ILE A 191 9.30 9.41 10.98
N ASN A 192 9.52 10.63 10.51
CA ASN A 192 8.75 11.80 10.89
C ASN A 192 7.73 12.12 9.81
N LYS A 193 6.65 12.80 10.22
CA LYS A 193 5.68 13.38 9.32
C LYS A 193 6.38 14.30 8.31
N GLY A 194 6.16 14.05 7.02
CA GLY A 194 6.79 14.79 5.92
C GLY A 194 8.10 14.20 5.40
N ASP A 195 8.66 13.17 6.03
CA ASP A 195 9.82 12.47 5.47
C ASP A 195 9.43 11.80 4.14
N ILE A 196 10.34 11.83 3.17
CA ILE A 196 10.16 11.12 1.89
C ILE A 196 10.36 9.62 2.15
N ILE A 197 9.32 8.83 1.93
CA ILE A 197 9.32 7.38 2.17
C ILE A 197 9.45 6.56 0.89
N GLY A 198 9.18 7.18 -0.26
CA GLY A 198 9.24 6.56 -1.57
C GLY A 198 8.88 7.53 -2.69
N ARG A 199 8.62 6.99 -3.87
CA ARG A 199 8.19 7.73 -5.06
C ARG A 199 7.04 7.02 -5.74
N MET A 200 6.11 7.77 -6.33
CA MET A 200 4.95 7.21 -7.03
C MET A 200 5.38 6.41 -8.26
N ALA A 201 4.99 5.14 -8.32
CA ALA A 201 5.16 4.28 -9.48
C ALA A 201 4.24 4.73 -10.62
N LYS A 202 4.59 4.33 -11.84
CA LYS A 202 3.76 4.57 -13.01
C LYS A 202 2.48 3.73 -12.93
N ASP A 203 1.34 4.35 -13.20
CA ASP A 203 0.08 3.67 -13.48
C ASP A 203 0.20 2.97 -14.84
N ASP A 204 -0.09 1.67 -14.92
CA ASP A 204 0.04 0.92 -16.18
C ASP A 204 -0.96 1.38 -17.26
N GLU A 205 -2.08 1.98 -16.84
CA GLU A 205 -3.15 2.41 -17.74
C GLU A 205 -3.02 3.87 -18.14
N ARG A 206 -2.25 4.67 -17.38
CA ARG A 206 -2.10 6.11 -17.59
C ARG A 206 -0.65 6.55 -17.66
N ASP A 207 -0.40 7.64 -18.38
CA ASP A 207 0.92 8.27 -18.38
C ASP A 207 1.13 9.17 -17.15
N LYS A 208 0.77 8.65 -15.96
CA LYS A 208 0.81 9.33 -14.66
C LYS A 208 1.34 8.39 -13.58
N GLY A 209 1.79 8.96 -12.47
CA GLY A 209 2.09 8.21 -11.26
C GLY A 209 0.82 7.96 -10.46
N ILE A 210 0.78 6.88 -9.68
CA ILE A 210 -0.31 6.58 -8.73
C ILE A 210 0.24 6.22 -7.36
N ILE A 211 -0.48 6.62 -6.32
CA ILE A 211 -0.31 6.15 -4.95
C ILE A 211 -1.67 5.67 -4.44
N GLU A 212 -1.66 4.55 -3.74
CA GLU A 212 -2.76 4.14 -2.88
C GLU A 212 -2.32 4.24 -1.43
N ILE A 213 -3.14 4.91 -0.62
CA ILE A 213 -2.93 5.02 0.82
C ILE A 213 -4.11 4.42 1.58
N VAL A 214 -3.82 3.43 2.44
CA VAL A 214 -4.83 2.76 3.26
C VAL A 214 -4.59 3.05 4.73
N PHE A 215 -5.65 3.47 5.42
CA PHE A 215 -5.64 3.69 6.86
C PHE A 215 -6.27 2.51 7.58
N CYS A 216 -5.57 2.01 8.58
CA CYS A 216 -6.01 0.88 9.38
C CYS A 216 -6.04 1.25 10.86
N LYS A 217 -7.16 1.02 11.52
CA LYS A 217 -7.35 1.25 12.95
C LYS A 217 -7.33 -0.08 13.69
N SER A 218 -6.61 -0.13 14.81
CA SER A 218 -6.58 -1.34 15.65
C SER A 218 -7.96 -1.66 16.25
N THR A 219 -8.36 -2.93 16.18
CA THR A 219 -9.63 -3.42 16.74
C THR A 219 -9.50 -3.96 18.16
N ASP A 220 -8.28 -4.31 18.59
CA ASP A 220 -7.99 -4.89 19.90
C ASP A 220 -7.14 -3.98 20.80
N GLY A 221 -6.82 -2.77 20.32
CA GLY A 221 -6.00 -1.79 21.04
C GLY A 221 -4.51 -2.15 21.08
N LYS A 222 -4.07 -3.16 20.33
CA LYS A 222 -2.66 -3.50 20.14
C LYS A 222 -2.12 -2.92 18.84
N ILE A 223 -0.81 -2.96 18.67
CA ILE A 223 -0.14 -2.57 17.43
C ILE A 223 -0.77 -3.34 16.25
N CYS A 224 -1.08 -2.62 15.17
CA CYS A 224 -1.65 -3.20 13.96
C CYS A 224 -0.70 -4.23 13.34
N LYS A 225 -1.23 -5.41 13.02
CA LYS A 225 -0.52 -6.48 12.33
C LYS A 225 -0.54 -6.24 10.83
N ASN A 226 0.60 -6.49 10.19
CA ASN A 226 0.76 -6.40 8.73
C ASN A 226 -0.16 -7.38 7.97
N THR A 227 -0.58 -8.48 8.61
CA THR A 227 -1.54 -9.44 8.05
C THR A 227 -2.97 -8.90 7.96
N GLY A 228 -3.28 -7.79 8.64
CA GLY A 228 -4.63 -7.24 8.72
C GLY A 228 -5.56 -7.91 9.74
N GLU A 229 -5.11 -8.93 10.47
CA GLU A 229 -5.94 -9.69 11.43
C GLU A 229 -6.62 -8.85 12.52
N ASN A 230 -5.98 -7.77 12.98
CA ASN A 230 -6.48 -6.91 14.07
C ASN A 230 -6.74 -5.47 13.61
N VAL A 231 -7.09 -5.27 12.34
CA VAL A 231 -7.35 -3.92 11.81
C VAL A 231 -8.71 -3.79 11.16
N GLU A 232 -9.27 -2.59 11.25
CA GLU A 232 -10.44 -2.10 10.52
C GLU A 232 -9.96 -1.02 9.54
N PHE A 233 -10.35 -1.11 8.26
CA PHE A 233 -10.07 -0.05 7.29
C PHE A 233 -10.97 1.15 7.53
N VAL A 234 -10.37 2.34 7.52
CA VAL A 234 -11.08 3.59 7.80
C VAL A 234 -10.78 4.62 6.73
N GLU A 235 -11.74 5.50 6.49
CA GLU A 235 -11.65 6.62 5.54
C GLU A 235 -10.43 7.51 5.86
N PRO A 236 -9.42 7.60 4.96
CA PRO A 236 -8.23 8.43 5.19
C PRO A 236 -8.55 9.92 5.38
N ILE A 237 -9.58 10.46 4.70
CA ILE A 237 -9.89 11.91 4.75
C ILE A 237 -10.38 12.41 6.12
N ASP A 238 -10.72 11.49 7.03
CA ASP A 238 -11.06 11.82 8.41
C ASP A 238 -9.83 12.14 9.27
N TYR A 239 -8.62 11.81 8.80
CA TYR A 239 -7.37 11.92 9.56
C TYR A 239 -6.35 12.88 8.93
N ILE A 240 -6.29 12.96 7.60
CA ILE A 240 -5.31 13.78 6.87
C ILE A 240 -5.82 15.21 6.62
N GLU A 241 -4.88 16.13 6.44
CA GLU A 241 -5.16 17.53 6.07
C GLU A 241 -6.09 17.60 4.86
N LYS A 242 -7.19 18.35 5.01
CA LYS A 242 -8.18 18.53 3.95
C LYS A 242 -7.69 19.59 2.98
N LYS A 243 -7.10 19.15 1.86
CA LYS A 243 -6.71 20.02 0.75
C LYS A 243 -7.89 20.27 -0.20
N PRO A 244 -7.91 21.38 -0.96
CA PRO A 244 -8.84 21.53 -2.07
C PRO A 244 -8.51 20.46 -3.11
N VAL A 245 -9.26 19.37 -3.07
CA VAL A 245 -9.11 18.24 -3.98
C VAL A 245 -9.70 18.62 -5.33
N TYR A 246 -8.89 18.50 -6.38
CA TYR A 246 -9.36 18.59 -7.76
C TYR A 246 -9.75 17.18 -8.16
N SER A 247 -11.05 16.89 -8.21
CA SER A 247 -11.51 15.59 -8.70
C SER A 247 -11.89 15.75 -10.17
N ASP A 248 -10.96 15.44 -11.07
CA ASP A 248 -11.30 15.13 -12.47
C ASP A 248 -12.14 13.84 -12.60
N TYR A 249 -12.65 13.33 -11.48
CA TYR A 249 -13.56 12.19 -11.28
C TYR A 249 -14.74 12.19 -12.26
N LEU A 250 -15.17 13.37 -12.74
CA LEU A 250 -16.26 13.52 -13.71
C LEU A 250 -15.80 13.48 -15.19
N SER A 251 -14.50 13.62 -15.47
CA SER A 251 -13.90 13.72 -16.81
C SER A 251 -13.03 12.54 -17.23
N GLU A 252 -12.50 11.76 -16.30
CA GLU A 252 -11.61 10.63 -16.58
C GLU A 252 -12.18 9.36 -15.95
N PRO A 253 -11.83 8.15 -16.43
CA PRO A 253 -12.11 6.92 -15.69
C PRO A 253 -11.50 7.00 -14.28
N PHE A 254 -11.76 6.03 -13.42
CA PHE A 254 -10.98 5.93 -12.17
C PHE A 254 -9.52 5.56 -12.47
N ALA A 255 -8.62 5.87 -11.54
CA ALA A 255 -7.36 5.14 -11.53
C ALA A 255 -7.70 3.72 -11.09
N THR A 256 -7.42 2.77 -11.96
CA THR A 256 -7.96 1.41 -11.95
C THR A 256 -7.07 0.51 -11.11
N MET A 257 -7.34 0.42 -9.81
CA MET A 257 -6.57 -0.43 -8.91
C MET A 257 -7.50 -1.38 -8.18
N LEU A 258 -7.23 -2.66 -8.36
CA LEU A 258 -7.90 -3.77 -7.68
C LEU A 258 -7.51 -3.80 -6.19
N ASP A 259 -8.05 -2.91 -5.36
CA ASP A 259 -7.90 -2.99 -3.90
C ASP A 259 -9.01 -3.78 -3.23
N THR A 260 -8.75 -5.06 -2.99
CA THR A 260 -9.71 -5.97 -2.36
C THR A 260 -9.37 -6.32 -0.92
N THR A 261 -8.17 -5.94 -0.46
CA THR A 261 -7.58 -6.44 0.78
C THR A 261 -6.98 -5.35 1.66
N GLY A 262 -7.09 -4.08 1.27
CA GLY A 262 -6.47 -2.95 1.94
C GLY A 262 -4.95 -3.08 1.95
N LEU A 263 -4.37 -3.33 0.78
CA LEU A 263 -2.93 -3.56 0.59
C LEU A 263 -2.36 -4.75 1.37
N ALA A 264 -3.04 -5.90 1.52
CA ALA A 264 -2.51 -7.02 2.32
C ALA A 264 -1.29 -7.71 1.68
N ILE A 265 -0.39 -8.25 2.52
CA ILE A 265 0.82 -9.01 2.08
C ILE A 265 0.52 -10.41 1.52
N SER A 266 -0.69 -10.92 1.69
CA SER A 266 -1.10 -12.24 1.16
C SER A 266 -1.65 -12.10 -0.25
N GLU A 267 -1.18 -12.93 -1.18
CA GLU A 267 -1.70 -13.10 -2.54
C GLU A 267 -3.13 -13.69 -2.52
N VAL A 268 -4.10 -12.95 -2.00
CA VAL A 268 -5.51 -13.30 -2.21
C VAL A 268 -5.86 -12.76 -3.59
N THR A 269 -5.86 -13.64 -4.58
CA THR A 269 -6.53 -13.35 -5.85
C THR A 269 -8.00 -13.06 -5.53
N PRO A 270 -8.52 -11.88 -5.88
CA PRO A 270 -9.87 -11.52 -5.48
C PRO A 270 -10.91 -12.41 -6.14
N ASN A 271 -12.00 -12.63 -5.40
CA ASN A 271 -13.23 -13.14 -5.96
C ASN A 271 -13.92 -11.95 -6.64
N ILE A 272 -13.49 -11.64 -7.86
CA ILE A 272 -14.07 -10.56 -8.67
C ILE A 272 -15.49 -11.01 -9.05
N ILE A 273 -16.50 -10.40 -8.43
CA ILE A 273 -17.86 -10.41 -8.96
C ILE A 273 -17.83 -9.40 -10.08
N TRP A 274 -17.86 -9.83 -11.32
CA TRP A 274 -17.65 -8.90 -12.42
C TRP A 274 -18.81 -7.89 -12.53
N PRO A 275 -18.58 -6.70 -13.09
CA PRO A 275 -19.59 -5.64 -13.08
C PRO A 275 -20.90 -6.05 -13.76
N TRP A 276 -20.85 -6.95 -14.74
CA TRP A 276 -22.06 -7.51 -15.38
C TRP A 276 -22.90 -8.43 -14.47
N GLU A 277 -22.48 -8.66 -13.22
CA GLU A 277 -23.17 -9.47 -12.21
C GLU A 277 -23.84 -8.63 -11.10
N ASP A 278 -23.56 -7.31 -11.02
CA ASP A 278 -24.21 -6.37 -10.09
C ASP A 278 -24.76 -5.12 -10.83
N GLU A 279 -26.07 -5.11 -11.08
CA GLU A 279 -26.75 -4.02 -11.79
C GLU A 279 -26.82 -2.69 -10.97
N SER A 280 -26.40 -2.68 -9.70
CA SER A 280 -26.42 -1.48 -8.84
C SER A 280 -25.15 -0.62 -8.89
N ASP A 281 -24.10 -1.12 -9.54
CA ASP A 281 -22.80 -0.46 -9.70
C ASP A 281 -22.89 0.82 -10.58
N PRO A 282 -22.50 2.01 -10.07
CA PRO A 282 -22.48 3.27 -10.82
C PRO A 282 -21.80 3.22 -12.20
N ASP A 283 -20.76 2.41 -12.38
CA ASP A 283 -19.97 2.34 -13.61
C ASP A 283 -20.54 1.35 -14.62
N VAL A 284 -21.17 0.26 -14.15
CA VAL A 284 -22.05 -0.57 -15.00
C VAL A 284 -23.18 0.29 -15.52
N ARG A 285 -23.80 1.05 -14.63
CA ARG A 285 -24.91 1.94 -14.97
C ARG A 285 -24.50 3.02 -15.94
N TYR A 286 -23.29 3.57 -15.78
CA TYR A 286 -22.69 4.45 -16.78
C TYR A 286 -22.46 3.76 -18.11
N ARG A 287 -21.78 2.60 -18.17
CA ARG A 287 -21.47 1.87 -19.42
C ARG A 287 -22.72 1.46 -20.19
N GLU A 288 -23.70 0.93 -19.49
CA GLU A 288 -24.95 0.39 -20.04
C GLU A 288 -26.06 1.45 -20.19
N ASP A 289 -25.76 2.74 -19.98
CA ASP A 289 -26.70 3.85 -20.10
C ASP A 289 -27.96 3.69 -19.22
N LEU A 290 -27.78 3.10 -18.04
CA LEU A 290 -28.80 3.01 -17.00
C LEU A 290 -28.93 4.36 -16.28
N ASP A 291 -30.07 4.58 -15.60
CA ASP A 291 -30.45 5.85 -14.92
C ASP A 291 -30.79 7.06 -15.79
N LEU A 292 -30.77 6.89 -17.11
CA LEU A 292 -31.10 7.92 -18.07
C LEU A 292 -32.58 7.83 -18.47
N GLU A 293 -33.25 8.98 -18.53
CA GLU A 293 -34.49 9.11 -19.29
C GLU A 293 -34.20 9.02 -20.80
N SER A 294 -35.24 8.79 -21.62
CA SER A 294 -35.06 8.57 -23.07
C SER A 294 -34.34 9.71 -23.81
N ASN A 295 -34.44 10.93 -23.28
CA ASN A 295 -33.84 12.16 -23.80
C ASN A 295 -32.55 12.57 -23.07
N GLU A 296 -32.09 11.80 -22.09
CA GLU A 296 -30.89 12.12 -21.31
C GLU A 296 -29.69 11.33 -21.80
N GLY A 297 -28.50 11.91 -21.62
CA GLY A 297 -27.23 11.23 -21.82
C GLY A 297 -26.18 11.69 -20.82
N TYR A 298 -25.19 10.85 -20.58
CA TYR A 298 -24.01 11.28 -19.86
C TYR A 298 -23.21 12.26 -20.72
N LEU A 299 -22.97 13.47 -20.19
CA LEU A 299 -22.34 14.58 -20.92
C LEU A 299 -21.04 14.17 -21.62
N LYS A 300 -20.21 13.39 -20.93
CA LYS A 300 -18.93 12.88 -21.45
C LYS A 300 -19.12 12.01 -22.70
N LYS A 301 -20.08 11.07 -22.68
CA LYS A 301 -20.39 10.21 -23.83
C LYS A 301 -20.93 11.02 -25.00
N LEU A 302 -21.86 11.94 -24.73
CA LEU A 302 -22.44 12.80 -25.75
C LEU A 302 -21.39 13.66 -26.46
N LEU A 303 -20.36 14.14 -25.75
CA LEU A 303 -19.28 14.90 -26.37
C LEU A 303 -18.38 14.04 -27.27
N ILE A 304 -18.14 12.78 -26.89
CA ILE A 304 -17.39 11.82 -27.72
C ILE A 304 -18.17 11.50 -29.01
N GLU A 305 -19.47 11.24 -28.87
CA GLU A 305 -20.39 11.02 -30.01
C GLU A 305 -20.45 12.26 -30.92
N TYR A 306 -20.75 13.43 -30.35
CA TYR A 306 -20.83 14.68 -31.09
C TYR A 306 -19.52 15.03 -31.79
N GLY A 307 -18.38 14.80 -31.13
CA GLY A 307 -17.06 14.95 -31.73
C GLY A 307 -16.94 14.17 -33.02
N THR A 308 -17.31 12.89 -32.97
CA THR A 308 -17.30 11.98 -34.11
C THR A 308 -18.16 12.54 -35.26
N ASP A 309 -19.35 13.05 -34.95
CA ASP A 309 -20.25 13.64 -35.95
C ASP A 309 -19.68 14.89 -36.63
N ILE A 310 -18.93 15.73 -35.90
CA ILE A 310 -18.27 16.92 -36.45
C ILE A 310 -16.88 16.63 -37.02
N GLY A 311 -16.52 15.36 -37.19
CA GLY A 311 -15.23 14.93 -37.74
C GLY A 311 -14.03 15.15 -36.80
N LYS A 312 -14.30 15.44 -35.52
CA LYS A 312 -13.28 15.50 -34.47
C LYS A 312 -13.18 14.13 -33.79
N LYS A 313 -11.97 13.61 -33.64
CA LYS A 313 -11.77 12.32 -32.95
C LYS A 313 -11.70 12.55 -31.45
N TYR A 314 -12.83 12.93 -30.85
CA TYR A 314 -12.92 13.04 -29.41
C TYR A 314 -12.86 11.66 -28.77
N THR A 315 -11.99 11.54 -27.79
CA THR A 315 -11.80 10.44 -26.86
C THR A 315 -11.68 11.08 -25.49
N GLU A 316 -11.73 10.28 -24.42
CA GLU A 316 -11.54 10.80 -23.06
C GLU A 316 -10.26 11.63 -22.95
N LYS A 317 -9.16 11.09 -23.47
CA LYS A 317 -7.85 11.75 -23.52
C LYS A 317 -7.85 13.07 -24.30
N THR A 318 -8.56 13.17 -25.42
CA THR A 318 -8.56 14.40 -26.22
C THR A 318 -9.52 15.45 -25.65
N LEU A 319 -10.60 15.05 -24.97
CA LEU A 319 -11.46 15.99 -24.25
C LEU A 319 -10.67 16.78 -23.20
N LYS A 320 -9.77 16.12 -22.45
CA LYS A 320 -8.88 16.77 -21.49
C LYS A 320 -7.76 17.57 -22.14
N ASN A 321 -6.99 16.94 -23.04
CA ASN A 321 -5.81 17.57 -23.64
C ASN A 321 -6.14 18.81 -24.49
N GLU A 322 -7.31 18.84 -25.11
CA GLU A 322 -7.78 19.98 -25.89
C GLU A 322 -8.64 20.94 -25.05
N ASN A 323 -8.74 20.71 -23.74
CA ASN A 323 -9.55 21.48 -22.79
C ASN A 323 -11.01 21.63 -23.24
N VAL A 324 -11.60 20.57 -23.80
CA VAL A 324 -12.97 20.55 -24.32
C VAL A 324 -13.98 20.36 -23.20
N LEU A 325 -13.62 19.65 -22.12
CA LEU A 325 -14.49 19.42 -20.98
C LEU A 325 -13.71 19.65 -19.68
N GLU A 326 -14.18 20.60 -18.87
CA GLU A 326 -13.64 20.95 -17.55
C GLU A 326 -14.74 20.74 -16.50
N TYR A 327 -14.39 20.33 -15.28
CA TYR A 327 -15.35 20.24 -14.18
C TYR A 327 -14.93 21.10 -12.99
N MET A 328 -15.90 21.80 -12.42
CA MET A 328 -15.77 22.59 -11.21
C MET A 328 -16.53 21.91 -10.07
N ASP A 329 -15.90 20.95 -9.39
CA ASP A 329 -16.55 20.12 -8.37
C ASP A 329 -17.15 20.90 -7.21
N GLN A 330 -16.48 21.97 -6.77
CA GLN A 330 -16.98 22.84 -5.72
C GLN A 330 -18.38 23.38 -6.04
N TYR A 331 -18.67 23.56 -7.33
CA TYR A 331 -19.94 24.07 -7.82
C TYR A 331 -20.83 23.00 -8.46
N LYS A 332 -20.32 21.76 -8.61
CA LYS A 332 -21.02 20.66 -9.30
C LYS A 332 -21.43 21.06 -10.72
N VAL A 333 -20.49 21.67 -11.45
CA VAL A 333 -20.67 22.23 -12.79
C VAL A 333 -19.65 21.63 -13.74
N ALA A 334 -20.06 21.33 -14.97
CA ALA A 334 -19.18 21.04 -16.09
C ALA A 334 -19.11 22.26 -17.02
N ILE A 335 -17.98 22.48 -17.65
CA ILE A 335 -17.77 23.50 -18.67
C ILE A 335 -17.32 22.79 -19.94
N VAL A 336 -18.05 23.00 -21.03
CA VAL A 336 -17.71 22.47 -22.34
C VAL A 336 -17.17 23.59 -23.20
N HIS A 337 -15.93 23.46 -23.65
CA HIS A 337 -15.29 24.39 -24.57
C HIS A 337 -15.29 23.81 -25.99
N MET A 338 -16.11 24.38 -26.87
CA MET A 338 -16.13 23.99 -28.28
C MET A 338 -16.25 25.21 -29.17
N ASN A 339 -15.49 25.21 -30.28
CA ASN A 339 -15.58 26.22 -31.33
C ASN A 339 -15.48 27.67 -30.81
N SER A 340 -14.53 27.92 -29.89
CA SER A 340 -14.31 29.22 -29.22
C SER A 340 -15.49 29.70 -28.35
N ARG A 341 -16.37 28.79 -27.93
CA ARG A 341 -17.45 29.05 -26.98
C ARG A 341 -17.32 28.12 -25.78
N SER A 342 -17.88 28.57 -24.66
CA SER A 342 -18.01 27.80 -23.43
C SER A 342 -19.47 27.68 -23.06
N GLU A 343 -19.88 26.47 -22.69
CA GLU A 343 -21.21 26.18 -22.19
C GLU A 343 -21.10 25.51 -20.82
N PHE A 344 -21.99 25.86 -19.89
CA PHE A 344 -21.94 25.40 -18.52
C PHE A 344 -23.09 24.42 -18.27
N TYR A 345 -22.80 23.25 -17.73
CA TYR A 345 -23.79 22.23 -17.40
C TYR A 345 -23.81 21.98 -15.90
N GLY A 346 -25.00 21.87 -15.33
CA GLY A 346 -25.16 21.50 -13.92
C GLY A 346 -26.43 22.08 -13.31
N HIS A 347 -26.70 21.71 -12.06
CA HIS A 347 -27.96 22.03 -11.41
C HIS A 347 -28.23 23.54 -11.36
N LEU A 348 -27.19 24.35 -11.16
CA LEU A 348 -27.26 25.81 -11.14
C LEU A 348 -27.71 26.42 -12.49
N TYR A 349 -27.42 25.74 -13.59
CA TYR A 349 -27.73 26.17 -14.96
C TYR A 349 -29.00 25.51 -15.52
N ARG A 350 -29.63 24.59 -14.76
CA ARG A 350 -30.88 23.90 -15.10
C ARG A 350 -30.83 23.12 -16.42
N ASN A 351 -29.64 22.69 -16.82
CA ASN A 351 -29.37 21.92 -18.03
C ASN A 351 -28.47 20.70 -17.74
N GLY A 352 -28.30 20.36 -16.46
CA GLY A 352 -27.55 19.17 -16.07
C GLY A 352 -27.80 18.81 -14.61
N VAL A 353 -27.65 17.53 -14.29
CA VAL A 353 -27.78 16.98 -12.94
C VAL A 353 -26.72 15.91 -12.73
N ILE A 354 -26.31 15.70 -11.48
CA ILE A 354 -25.41 14.60 -11.14
C ILE A 354 -26.26 13.41 -10.71
N LYS A 355 -26.16 12.30 -11.44
CA LYS A 355 -26.74 10.98 -11.09
C LYS A 355 -25.61 9.98 -10.94
N ASN A 356 -25.55 9.27 -9.82
CA ASN A 356 -24.48 8.29 -9.53
C ASN A 356 -23.08 8.85 -9.80
N ASN A 357 -22.89 10.09 -9.35
CA ASN A 357 -21.67 10.87 -9.56
C ASN A 357 -21.28 11.09 -11.04
N ARG A 358 -22.22 11.05 -12.00
CA ARG A 358 -21.95 11.40 -13.40
C ARG A 358 -22.82 12.57 -13.81
N MET A 359 -22.26 13.49 -14.62
CA MET A 359 -23.02 14.60 -15.19
C MET A 359 -23.94 14.07 -16.28
N VAL A 360 -25.24 14.15 -16.03
CA VAL A 360 -26.32 13.80 -16.95
C VAL A 360 -26.94 15.09 -17.47
N VAL A 361 -27.13 15.15 -18.77
CA VAL A 361 -27.70 16.30 -19.49
C VAL A 361 -28.74 15.81 -20.48
N ASP A 362 -29.60 16.71 -20.95
CA ASP A 362 -30.47 16.42 -22.08
C ASP A 362 -29.63 16.31 -23.37
N LYS A 363 -30.04 15.43 -24.30
CA LYS A 363 -29.36 15.20 -25.59
C LYS A 363 -29.58 16.34 -26.60
N GLU A 364 -30.62 17.15 -26.41
CA GLU A 364 -30.93 18.33 -27.22
C GLU A 364 -30.05 19.53 -26.83
#